data_AF-A0A4Q4MYA9-F1
#
_entry.id   AF-A0A4Q4MYA9-F1
#
_cell.length_a   1.000
_cell.length_b   1.000
_cell.length_c   1.000
_cell.angle_alpha   90.00
_cell.angle_beta   90.00
_cell.angle_gamma   90.00
#
_symmetry.space_group_name_H-M   'P 1'
#
loop_
_entity.id
_entity.type
_entity.pdbx_description
1 polymer ?
#
loop_
_entity_poly.entity_id
_entity_poly.type
_entity_poly.pdbx_seq_one_letter_code
_entity_poly.pdbx_strand_id
1 'polypeptide(L)'
;MPYMATRIRRQYLLQTLLKKHTWLREVLYPAPMPEDNVHSNLQQATVSFWKDPAQTITKLVKLTRMWFFTLLRYTYRKRFFDGNTTYRSDLDEADILFYEDRRYISELTEREVCRLVCIPDKYGATFYRSCYKSVKQCPAWTKFRARIQTFCRSVGLLTSLNDPEQCLKTLLDNLNSLVLQQRWLQTTSHLDETAVLARSTERHVKELDKRIVSVRLMSLNLADDTKQHVENLALQYNELRSTVAILSRSQQCDVNVSSELQRQRKAWEKELQRLRSRLEKNEIMNAQCLITMSEQIKESCINIGHPTTASSGTQDVELLVACRWLLEHLPAFDSRQQGFGNRWRLFWQAQWKQYRQNTSRDDHPLRTLVCDEKYNMVGNGLYRTLSGFLHEYGRLRTNPLDPDVQKVVDVISPTHYDSNGQIDIEAERQRWCR
;
A
#
# COMPACT_ATOMS: atom_id res chain seq x y z
N MET A 1 8.54 10.21 10.01
CA MET A 1 9.48 10.27 11.16
C MET A 1 8.80 10.25 12.52
N PRO A 2 7.71 11.00 12.79
CA PRO A 2 7.06 11.01 14.12
C PRO A 2 6.69 9.60 14.62
N TYR A 3 6.18 8.75 13.72
CA TYR A 3 5.82 7.36 14.01
C TYR A 3 6.99 6.45 14.43
N MET A 4 8.25 6.83 14.17
CA MET A 4 9.44 6.09 14.63
C MET A 4 9.89 6.53 16.03
N ALA A 5 9.55 7.75 16.42
CA ALA A 5 9.90 8.34 17.71
C ALA A 5 8.88 8.00 18.80
N THR A 6 7.58 8.02 18.48
CA THR A 6 6.53 7.80 19.47
C THR A 6 6.44 6.35 19.94
N ARG A 7 6.00 6.14 21.19
CA ARG A 7 5.62 4.81 21.69
C ARG A 7 4.50 4.20 20.84
N ILE A 8 4.63 2.92 20.49
CA ILE A 8 3.57 2.22 19.75
C ILE A 8 2.44 1.90 20.72
N ARG A 9 1.22 2.38 20.46
CA ARG A 9 0.05 2.01 21.27
C ARG A 9 -0.20 0.51 21.16
N ARG A 10 -0.61 -0.11 22.28
CA ARG A 10 -0.79 -1.56 22.39
C ARG A 10 -1.67 -2.16 21.28
N GLN A 11 -2.71 -1.46 20.84
CA GLN A 11 -3.61 -1.92 19.77
C GLN A 11 -2.97 -2.03 18.37
N TYR A 12 -1.87 -1.31 18.14
CA TYR A 12 -1.13 -1.31 16.87
C TYR A 12 0.11 -2.22 16.92
N LEU A 13 0.35 -2.87 18.06
CA LEU A 13 1.42 -3.82 18.20
C LEU A 13 1.09 -5.13 17.48
N LEU A 14 2.10 -5.67 16.80
CA LEU A 14 2.02 -6.96 16.12
C LEU A 14 1.58 -8.08 17.08
N GLN A 15 2.07 -8.08 18.33
CA GLN A 15 1.71 -9.10 19.31
C GLN A 15 0.22 -9.11 19.64
N THR A 16 -0.42 -7.93 19.67
CA THR A 16 -1.85 -7.84 19.93
C THR A 16 -2.65 -8.48 18.79
N LEU A 17 -2.19 -8.32 17.55
CA LEU A 17 -2.79 -8.98 16.40
C LEU A 17 -2.58 -10.51 16.46
N LEU A 18 -1.37 -10.97 16.76
CA LEU A 18 -1.01 -12.39 16.85
C LEU A 18 -1.61 -13.12 18.05
N LYS A 19 -1.95 -12.39 19.13
CA LYS A 19 -2.72 -12.92 20.26
C LYS A 19 -4.20 -13.08 19.91
N LYS A 20 -4.75 -12.13 19.15
CA LYS A 20 -6.17 -12.17 18.73
C LYS A 20 -6.43 -13.20 17.63
N HIS A 21 -5.47 -13.41 16.74
CA HIS A 21 -5.59 -14.30 15.60
C HIS A 21 -4.35 -15.20 15.53
N THR A 22 -4.40 -16.31 16.26
CA THR A 22 -3.26 -17.23 16.44
C THR A 22 -2.78 -17.85 15.13
N TRP A 23 -3.68 -18.11 14.18
CA TRP A 23 -3.34 -18.65 12.86
C TRP A 23 -2.43 -17.73 12.03
N LEU A 24 -2.39 -16.41 12.30
CA LEU A 24 -1.46 -15.49 11.64
C LEU A 24 0.00 -15.81 11.97
N ARG A 25 0.25 -16.56 13.05
CA ARG A 25 1.60 -17.03 13.39
C ARG A 25 2.14 -17.98 12.35
N GLU A 26 1.32 -18.84 11.72
CA GLU A 26 1.77 -19.73 10.64
C GLU A 26 2.40 -18.96 9.47
N VAL A 27 1.91 -17.74 9.22
CA VAL A 27 2.36 -16.87 8.13
C VAL A 27 3.67 -16.16 8.49
N LEU A 28 3.88 -15.81 9.76
CA LEU A 28 5.09 -15.11 10.23
C LEU A 28 6.21 -16.04 10.67
N TYR A 29 5.89 -17.06 11.45
CA TYR A 29 6.82 -17.96 12.12
C TYR A 29 6.33 -19.39 11.92
N PRO A 30 6.87 -20.14 10.94
CA PRO A 30 6.61 -21.56 10.89
C PRO A 30 7.17 -22.20 12.17
N ALA A 31 6.43 -23.13 12.77
CA ALA A 31 7.00 -23.99 13.80
C ALA A 31 8.25 -24.69 13.23
N PRO A 32 9.34 -24.83 14.00
CA PRO A 32 10.46 -25.67 13.57
C PRO A 32 9.91 -27.08 13.37
N MET A 33 9.93 -27.57 12.13
CA MET A 33 9.47 -28.93 11.81
C MET A 33 10.69 -29.85 11.67
N PRO A 34 10.58 -31.10 12.15
CA PRO A 34 11.49 -32.17 11.75
C PRO A 34 11.39 -32.39 10.23
N GLU A 35 12.50 -32.80 9.62
CA GLU A 35 12.81 -32.66 8.18
C GLU A 35 11.86 -33.38 7.19
N ASP A 36 10.86 -34.13 7.65
CA ASP A 36 10.14 -35.11 6.83
C ASP A 36 8.72 -34.73 6.36
N ASN A 37 8.20 -33.52 6.63
CA ASN A 37 6.84 -33.14 6.20
C ASN A 37 6.80 -31.91 5.28
N VAL A 38 6.68 -32.17 3.97
CA VAL A 38 6.63 -31.18 2.87
C VAL A 38 5.20 -30.65 2.61
N HIS A 39 4.20 -31.07 3.39
CA HIS A 39 2.83 -30.57 3.25
C HIS A 39 2.63 -29.20 3.93
N SER A 40 2.03 -28.25 3.21
CA SER A 40 2.10 -26.81 3.46
C SER A 40 1.79 -26.35 4.90
N ASN A 41 2.74 -25.62 5.51
CA ASN A 41 2.69 -24.98 6.84
C ASN A 41 1.63 -23.86 7.02
N LEU A 42 0.52 -23.86 6.27
CA LEU A 42 -0.49 -22.78 6.25
C LEU A 42 -1.93 -23.33 6.36
N GLN A 43 -2.10 -24.45 7.04
CA GLN A 43 -3.40 -25.12 7.17
C GLN A 43 -4.42 -24.24 7.89
N GLN A 44 -4.09 -23.66 9.05
CA GLN A 44 -5.04 -22.83 9.78
C GLN A 44 -5.33 -21.52 9.05
N ALA A 45 -4.33 -20.95 8.36
CA ALA A 45 -4.55 -19.78 7.50
C ALA A 45 -5.51 -20.08 6.34
N THR A 46 -5.35 -21.23 5.68
CA THR A 46 -6.21 -21.66 4.58
C THR A 46 -7.63 -21.99 5.07
N VAL A 47 -7.76 -22.67 6.20
CA VAL A 47 -9.08 -22.94 6.83
C VAL A 47 -9.77 -21.64 7.22
N SER A 48 -9.04 -20.68 7.79
CA SER A 48 -9.60 -19.37 8.16
C SER A 48 -10.07 -18.60 6.93
N PHE A 49 -9.31 -18.67 5.84
CA PHE A 49 -9.69 -18.05 4.57
C PHE A 49 -11.02 -18.58 4.06
N TRP A 50 -11.21 -19.90 3.98
CA TRP A 50 -12.46 -20.45 3.46
C TRP A 50 -13.68 -20.25 4.39
N LYS A 51 -13.46 -19.94 5.67
CA LYS A 51 -14.54 -19.53 6.60
C LYS A 51 -14.99 -18.09 6.37
N ASP A 52 -14.05 -17.16 6.24
CA ASP A 52 -14.34 -15.74 6.00
C ASP A 52 -13.23 -15.12 5.14
N PRO A 53 -13.34 -15.20 3.79
CA PRO A 53 -12.25 -14.82 2.91
C PRO A 53 -11.89 -13.34 2.97
N ALA A 54 -12.90 -12.46 2.94
CA ALA A 54 -12.70 -11.01 2.96
C ALA A 54 -12.06 -10.54 4.27
N GLN A 55 -12.52 -11.06 5.41
CA GLN A 55 -11.95 -10.71 6.71
C GLN A 55 -10.54 -11.30 6.89
N THR A 56 -10.29 -12.49 6.36
CA THR A 56 -8.96 -13.12 6.38
C THR A 56 -7.97 -12.31 5.56
N ILE A 57 -8.32 -11.88 4.33
CA ILE A 57 -7.48 -10.99 3.52
C ILE A 57 -7.20 -9.69 4.27
N THR A 58 -8.22 -9.07 4.87
CA THR A 58 -8.07 -7.83 5.64
C THR A 58 -7.09 -7.99 6.81
N LYS A 59 -7.16 -9.12 7.53
CA LYS A 59 -6.23 -9.44 8.62
C LYS A 59 -4.82 -9.67 8.10
N LEU A 60 -4.64 -10.31 6.94
CA LEU A 60 -3.35 -10.50 6.29
C LEU A 60 -2.74 -9.18 5.81
N VAL A 61 -3.54 -8.25 5.26
CA VAL A 61 -3.05 -6.90 4.90
C VAL A 61 -2.58 -6.16 6.15
N LYS A 62 -3.35 -6.25 7.24
CA LYS A 62 -2.97 -5.66 8.53
C LYS A 62 -1.68 -6.29 9.08
N LEU A 63 -1.53 -7.61 8.96
CA LEU A 63 -0.33 -8.34 9.34
C LEU A 63 0.89 -7.84 8.54
N THR A 64 0.77 -7.77 7.21
CA THR A 64 1.81 -7.29 6.29
C THR A 64 2.31 -5.90 6.69
N ARG A 65 1.40 -4.95 6.92
CA ARG A 65 1.73 -3.58 7.34
C ARG A 65 2.43 -3.54 8.69
N MET A 66 1.89 -4.26 9.68
CA MET A 66 2.47 -4.32 11.03
C MET A 66 3.84 -5.00 11.05
N TRP A 67 4.03 -6.04 10.24
CA TRP A 67 5.30 -6.73 10.11
C TRP A 67 6.36 -5.86 9.45
N PHE A 68 6.03 -5.24 8.31
CA PHE A 68 6.93 -4.33 7.62
C PHE A 68 7.33 -3.15 8.53
N PHE A 69 6.38 -2.57 9.25
CA PHE A 69 6.65 -1.48 10.19
C PHE A 69 7.55 -1.92 11.35
N THR A 70 7.32 -3.13 11.90
CA THR A 70 8.18 -3.71 12.95
C THR A 70 9.61 -3.86 12.46
N LEU A 71 9.81 -4.47 11.29
CA LEU A 71 11.13 -4.63 10.68
C LEU A 71 11.79 -3.28 10.42
N LEU A 72 11.05 -2.33 9.83
CA LEU A 72 11.55 -1.01 9.51
C LEU A 72 12.02 -0.26 10.76
N ARG A 73 11.22 -0.25 11.83
CA ARG A 73 11.57 0.42 13.08
C ARG A 73 12.73 -0.25 13.78
N TYR A 74 12.80 -1.59 13.75
CA TYR A 74 13.92 -2.35 14.29
C TYR A 74 15.23 -2.06 13.55
N THR A 75 15.24 -2.18 12.21
CA THR A 75 16.39 -1.85 11.36
C THR A 75 16.84 -0.40 11.56
N TYR A 76 15.88 0.51 11.68
CA TYR A 76 16.15 1.93 11.92
C TYR A 76 16.85 2.15 13.26
N ARG A 77 16.36 1.53 14.34
CA ARG A 77 16.93 1.70 15.69
C ARG A 77 18.30 1.05 15.84
N LYS A 78 18.49 -0.20 15.41
CA LYS A 78 19.80 -0.86 15.48
C LYS A 78 20.87 -0.10 14.69
N ARG A 79 20.59 0.32 13.46
CA ARG A 79 21.56 1.08 12.65
C ARG A 79 21.92 2.44 13.26
N PHE A 80 20.91 3.15 13.78
CA PHE A 80 21.07 4.54 14.19
C PHE A 80 21.64 4.69 15.61
N PHE A 81 21.33 3.76 16.51
CA PHE A 81 21.71 3.85 17.93
C PHE A 81 22.82 2.89 18.34
N ASP A 82 22.91 1.69 17.76
CA ASP A 82 23.91 0.67 18.15
C ASP A 82 25.19 0.70 17.28
N GLY A 83 25.28 1.63 16.32
CA GLY A 83 26.46 1.88 15.49
C GLY A 83 26.61 0.96 14.26
N ASN A 84 27.34 1.46 13.24
CA ASN A 84 27.53 0.78 11.94
C ASN A 84 28.35 -0.53 12.01
N THR A 85 29.18 -0.72 13.04
CA THR A 85 30.09 -1.88 13.18
C THR A 85 29.36 -3.16 13.61
N THR A 86 28.31 -3.03 14.43
CA THR A 86 27.43 -4.14 14.87
C THR A 86 26.35 -4.48 13.86
N TYR A 87 26.07 -3.57 12.92
CA TYR A 87 25.03 -3.70 11.90
C TYR A 87 25.44 -4.54 10.66
N ARG A 88 26.72 -4.93 10.54
CA ARG A 88 27.19 -5.74 9.40
C ARG A 88 26.66 -7.18 9.39
N SER A 89 26.02 -7.64 10.45
CA SER A 89 25.28 -8.90 10.43
C SER A 89 23.97 -8.72 9.67
N ASP A 90 23.72 -9.58 8.69
CA ASP A 90 22.40 -9.70 8.07
C ASP A 90 21.32 -9.70 9.15
N LEU A 91 20.23 -9.00 8.89
CA LEU A 91 19.14 -8.82 9.83
C LEU A 91 18.57 -10.19 10.19
N ASP A 92 19.06 -10.80 11.27
CA ASP A 92 18.66 -12.15 11.64
C ASP A 92 17.25 -12.09 12.22
N GLU A 93 16.39 -12.93 11.65
CA GLU A 93 15.04 -13.16 12.13
C GLU A 93 15.05 -13.65 13.58
N ALA A 94 16.14 -14.29 14.01
CA ALA A 94 16.36 -14.75 15.37
C ALA A 94 16.51 -13.62 16.40
N ASP A 95 17.03 -12.46 16.02
CA ASP A 95 17.09 -11.29 16.90
C ASP A 95 15.69 -10.73 17.22
N ILE A 96 14.70 -11.07 16.41
CA ILE A 96 13.30 -10.63 16.56
C ILE A 96 12.52 -11.63 17.43
N LEU A 97 13.09 -12.83 17.71
CA LEU A 97 12.34 -13.97 18.22
C LEU A 97 11.83 -13.84 19.66
N PHE A 98 12.33 -12.93 20.48
CA PHE A 98 11.79 -12.78 21.85
C PHE A 98 11.32 -11.36 22.15
N TYR A 99 10.00 -11.26 22.16
CA TYR A 99 9.10 -10.14 22.38
C TYR A 99 9.24 -9.46 23.77
N GLU A 100 10.46 -9.25 24.25
CA GLU A 100 10.75 -8.52 25.49
C GLU A 100 11.77 -7.39 25.31
N ASP A 101 12.28 -7.16 24.10
CA ASP A 101 13.13 -6.00 23.89
C ASP A 101 12.28 -4.72 23.95
N ARG A 102 12.18 -4.13 25.15
CA ARG A 102 11.48 -2.86 25.41
C ARG A 102 11.96 -1.76 24.47
N ARG A 103 13.17 -1.90 23.92
CA ARG A 103 13.86 -0.91 23.08
C ARG A 103 13.24 -0.66 21.72
N TYR A 104 12.36 -1.49 21.14
CA TYR A 104 11.67 -1.14 19.87
C TYR A 104 10.26 -0.59 20.08
N ILE A 105 9.61 -0.98 21.18
CA ILE A 105 8.25 -0.51 21.54
C ILE A 105 8.30 0.85 22.23
N SER A 106 9.38 1.14 22.94
CA SER A 106 9.59 2.37 23.70
C SER A 106 9.50 3.61 22.83
N GLU A 107 9.10 4.71 23.46
CA GLU A 107 9.36 6.04 22.92
C GLU A 107 10.87 6.28 22.83
N LEU A 108 11.30 7.02 21.82
CA LEU A 108 12.67 7.52 21.78
C LEU A 108 12.83 8.63 22.81
N THR A 109 13.93 8.62 23.53
CA THR A 109 14.29 9.69 24.47
C THR A 109 14.47 11.02 23.72
N GLU A 110 14.31 12.15 24.41
CA GLU A 110 14.49 13.47 23.80
C GLU A 110 15.86 13.63 23.13
N ARG A 111 16.91 13.03 23.70
CA ARG A 111 18.26 13.02 23.11
C ARG A 111 18.31 12.25 21.79
N GLU A 112 17.60 11.13 21.70
CA GLU A 112 17.50 10.31 20.49
C GLU A 112 16.63 10.99 19.43
N VAL A 113 15.54 11.65 19.82
CA VAL A 113 14.71 12.48 18.94
C VAL A 113 15.49 13.69 18.43
N CYS A 114 16.28 14.35 19.29
CA CYS A 114 17.16 15.44 18.92
C CYS A 114 18.22 14.97 17.91
N ARG A 115 18.84 13.80 18.11
CA ARG A 115 19.71 13.20 17.09
C ARG A 115 18.98 12.92 15.77
N LEU A 116 17.69 12.64 15.78
CA LEU A 116 16.91 12.37 14.57
C LEU A 116 16.49 13.63 13.81
N VAL A 117 16.19 14.69 14.54
CA VAL A 117 15.57 15.91 14.00
C VAL A 117 16.61 17.02 13.79
N CYS A 118 17.71 17.02 14.55
CA CYS A 118 18.68 18.13 14.58
C CYS A 118 20.01 17.85 13.85
N ILE A 119 20.14 16.73 13.11
CA ILE A 119 21.32 16.53 12.25
C ILE A 119 21.19 17.41 11.00
N PRO A 120 22.16 18.31 10.72
CA PRO A 120 22.15 19.15 9.52
C PRO A 120 22.17 18.30 8.24
N ASP A 121 21.44 18.72 7.20
CA ASP A 121 21.30 18.08 5.89
C ASP A 121 20.57 16.72 5.86
N LYS A 122 19.22 16.73 5.94
CA LYS A 122 18.28 15.67 5.48
C LYS A 122 18.57 14.20 5.90
N TYR A 123 19.47 13.97 6.86
CA TYR A 123 20.01 12.64 7.17
C TYR A 123 18.92 11.66 7.58
N GLY A 124 17.90 12.10 8.34
CA GLY A 124 16.77 11.25 8.72
C GLY A 124 15.96 10.74 7.51
N ALA A 125 15.65 11.59 6.53
CA ALA A 125 14.82 11.20 5.38
C ALA A 125 15.57 10.28 4.40
N THR A 126 16.84 10.58 4.10
CA THR A 126 17.70 9.71 3.27
C THR A 126 18.00 8.39 3.97
N PHE A 127 18.28 8.41 5.28
CA PHE A 127 18.48 7.21 6.08
C PHE A 127 17.20 6.38 6.19
N TYR A 128 16.03 7.00 6.38
CA TYR A 128 14.75 6.30 6.34
C TYR A 128 14.51 5.62 4.99
N ARG A 129 14.76 6.31 3.86
CA ARG A 129 14.67 5.72 2.52
C ARG A 129 15.64 4.56 2.35
N SER A 130 16.85 4.67 2.89
CA SER A 130 17.86 3.59 2.90
C SER A 130 17.39 2.38 3.72
N CYS A 131 16.95 2.59 4.96
CA CYS A 131 16.37 1.55 5.81
C CYS A 131 15.16 0.88 5.14
N TYR A 132 14.28 1.66 4.52
CA TYR A 132 13.13 1.14 3.78
C TYR A 132 13.54 0.21 2.64
N LYS A 133 14.58 0.58 1.86
CA LYS A 133 15.15 -0.29 0.83
C LYS A 133 15.78 -1.55 1.42
N SER A 134 16.55 -1.41 2.50
CA SER A 134 17.20 -2.54 3.17
C SER A 134 16.20 -3.53 3.77
N VAL A 135 15.09 -3.05 4.34
CA VAL A 135 14.02 -3.92 4.87
C VAL A 135 13.37 -4.72 3.75
N LYS A 136 13.15 -4.12 2.57
CA LYS A 136 12.62 -4.86 1.41
C LYS A 136 13.54 -5.98 0.92
N GLN A 137 14.83 -5.89 1.22
CA GLN A 137 15.85 -6.87 0.84
C GLN A 137 16.19 -7.83 1.98
N CYS A 138 15.67 -7.63 3.19
CA CYS A 138 16.06 -8.47 4.32
C CYS A 138 15.48 -9.89 4.19
N PRO A 139 16.19 -10.91 4.72
CA PRO A 139 15.74 -12.31 4.65
C PRO A 139 14.35 -12.50 5.27
N ALA A 140 14.08 -11.87 6.42
CA ALA A 140 12.81 -11.97 7.13
C ALA A 140 11.62 -11.46 6.27
N TRP A 141 11.79 -10.33 5.57
CA TRP A 141 10.76 -9.82 4.65
C TRP A 141 10.61 -10.71 3.41
N THR A 142 11.73 -11.20 2.88
CA THR A 142 11.73 -12.08 1.70
C THR A 142 11.03 -13.41 1.99
N LYS A 143 11.29 -14.02 3.16
CA LYS A 143 10.60 -15.22 3.65
C LYS A 143 9.10 -14.97 3.84
N PHE A 144 8.73 -13.87 4.50
CA PHE A 144 7.34 -13.49 4.69
C PHE A 144 6.59 -13.33 3.35
N ARG A 145 7.21 -12.63 2.39
CA ARG A 145 6.67 -12.47 1.05
C ARG A 145 6.47 -13.82 0.35
N ALA A 146 7.45 -14.71 0.39
CA ALA A 146 7.32 -16.05 -0.17
C ALA A 146 6.16 -16.82 0.47
N ARG A 147 5.94 -16.66 1.78
CA ARG A 147 4.80 -17.28 2.50
C ARG A 147 3.45 -16.72 2.06
N ILE A 148 3.33 -15.41 1.85
CA ILE A 148 2.10 -14.81 1.29
C ILE A 148 1.83 -15.37 -0.12
N GLN A 149 2.87 -15.57 -0.93
CA GLN A 149 2.71 -16.22 -2.24
C GLN A 149 2.28 -17.68 -2.10
N THR A 150 2.88 -18.45 -1.18
CA THR A 150 2.47 -19.84 -0.90
C THR A 150 1.02 -19.91 -0.44
N PHE A 151 0.59 -18.98 0.42
CA PHE A 151 -0.81 -18.86 0.84
C PHE A 151 -1.73 -18.56 -0.36
N CYS A 152 -1.36 -17.60 -1.21
CA CYS A 152 -2.15 -17.30 -2.41
C CYS A 152 -2.29 -18.54 -3.30
N ARG A 153 -1.21 -19.31 -3.49
CA ARG A 153 -1.24 -20.57 -4.24
C ARG A 153 -2.11 -21.63 -3.57
N SER A 154 -2.08 -21.76 -2.24
CA SER A 154 -2.89 -22.76 -1.53
C SER A 154 -4.39 -22.50 -1.62
N VAL A 155 -4.79 -21.24 -1.84
CA VAL A 155 -6.20 -20.87 -2.09
C VAL A 155 -6.56 -20.78 -3.58
N GLY A 156 -5.65 -21.17 -4.48
CA GLY A 156 -5.89 -21.25 -5.93
C GLY A 156 -5.51 -20.01 -6.75
N LEU A 157 -4.89 -18.99 -6.14
CA LEU A 157 -4.41 -17.81 -6.87
C LEU A 157 -2.96 -18.00 -7.32
N LEU A 158 -2.76 -18.10 -8.64
CA LEU A 158 -1.43 -18.09 -9.26
C LEU A 158 -0.99 -16.63 -9.49
N THR A 159 -0.01 -16.18 -8.72
CA THR A 159 0.56 -14.83 -8.82
C THR A 159 2.09 -14.89 -8.81
N SER A 160 2.69 -14.13 -9.72
CA SER A 160 4.14 -13.85 -9.79
C SER A 160 4.51 -12.53 -9.11
N LEU A 161 3.55 -11.85 -8.48
CA LEU A 161 3.76 -10.52 -7.91
C LEU A 161 4.71 -10.56 -6.73
N ASN A 162 5.56 -9.54 -6.68
CA ASN A 162 6.63 -9.43 -5.71
C ASN A 162 6.23 -8.66 -4.44
N ASP A 163 5.11 -7.95 -4.46
CA ASP A 163 4.63 -7.18 -3.31
C ASP A 163 3.51 -7.95 -2.60
N PRO A 164 3.67 -8.32 -1.31
CA PRO A 164 2.64 -9.05 -0.59
C PRO A 164 1.31 -8.29 -0.49
N GLU A 165 1.31 -6.95 -0.43
CA GLU A 165 0.04 -6.19 -0.44
C GLU A 165 -0.65 -6.28 -1.81
N GLN A 166 0.09 -6.26 -2.91
CA GLN A 166 -0.47 -6.44 -4.26
C GLN A 166 -0.97 -7.87 -4.48
N CYS A 167 -0.28 -8.89 -3.95
CA CYS A 167 -0.78 -10.27 -3.96
C CYS A 167 -2.14 -10.37 -3.25
N LEU A 168 -2.25 -9.79 -2.05
CA LEU A 168 -3.49 -9.82 -1.26
C LEU A 168 -4.61 -8.99 -1.90
N LYS A 169 -4.27 -7.87 -2.54
CA LYS A 169 -5.24 -7.08 -3.32
C LYS A 169 -5.76 -7.88 -4.51
N THR A 170 -4.86 -8.53 -5.26
CA THR A 170 -5.24 -9.39 -6.39
C THR A 170 -6.12 -10.55 -5.91
N LEU A 171 -5.83 -11.12 -4.73
CA LEU A 171 -6.66 -12.16 -4.12
C LEU A 171 -8.07 -11.64 -3.77
N LEU A 172 -8.18 -10.40 -3.28
CA LEU A 172 -9.46 -9.76 -2.99
C LEU A 172 -10.25 -9.50 -4.28
N ASP A 173 -9.60 -8.99 -5.31
CA ASP A 173 -10.21 -8.65 -6.59
C ASP A 173 -10.74 -9.91 -7.31
N ASN A 174 -10.05 -11.04 -7.15
CA ASN A 174 -10.42 -12.34 -7.73
C ASN A 174 -11.26 -13.23 -6.79
N LEU A 175 -11.68 -12.70 -5.63
CA LEU A 175 -12.31 -13.50 -4.59
C LEU A 175 -13.57 -14.23 -5.07
N ASN A 176 -14.43 -13.54 -5.81
CA ASN A 176 -15.67 -14.11 -6.31
C ASN A 176 -15.41 -15.30 -7.25
N SER A 177 -14.41 -15.18 -8.13
CA SER A 177 -14.04 -16.25 -9.05
C SER A 177 -13.50 -17.47 -8.31
N LEU A 178 -12.64 -17.27 -7.30
CA LEU A 178 -12.06 -18.35 -6.50
C LEU A 178 -13.10 -19.07 -5.66
N VAL A 179 -14.02 -18.32 -5.02
CA VAL A 179 -15.13 -18.91 -4.27
C VAL A 179 -16.06 -19.71 -5.17
N LEU A 180 -16.38 -19.20 -6.37
CA LEU A 180 -17.17 -19.94 -7.36
C LEU A 180 -16.47 -21.21 -7.82
N GLN A 181 -15.18 -21.14 -8.14
CA GLN A 181 -14.39 -22.30 -8.55
C GLN A 181 -14.31 -23.35 -7.44
N GLN A 182 -14.12 -22.95 -6.18
CA GLN A 182 -14.09 -23.89 -5.07
C GLN A 182 -15.45 -24.56 -4.83
N ARG A 183 -16.56 -23.80 -4.89
CA ARG A 183 -17.91 -24.37 -4.80
C ARG A 183 -18.18 -25.35 -5.92
N TRP A 184 -17.73 -25.03 -7.14
CA TRP A 184 -17.85 -25.90 -8.29
C TRP A 184 -17.05 -27.20 -8.07
N LEU A 185 -15.80 -27.12 -7.64
CA LEU A 185 -14.96 -28.29 -7.32
C LEU A 185 -15.56 -29.17 -6.20
N GLN A 186 -16.13 -28.56 -5.17
CA GLN A 186 -16.83 -29.30 -4.11
C GLN A 186 -18.08 -30.02 -4.65
N THR A 187 -18.82 -29.37 -5.55
CA THR A 187 -20.02 -29.94 -6.16
C THR A 187 -19.66 -31.08 -7.12
N THR A 188 -18.62 -30.94 -7.94
CA THR A 188 -18.16 -32.00 -8.85
C THR A 188 -17.59 -33.19 -8.09
N SER A 189 -16.85 -32.97 -6.99
CA SER A 189 -16.37 -34.05 -6.12
C SER A 189 -17.53 -34.86 -5.53
N HIS A 190 -18.58 -34.17 -5.08
CA HIS A 190 -19.78 -34.83 -4.56
C HIS A 190 -20.55 -35.57 -5.66
N LEU A 191 -20.58 -35.04 -6.89
CA LEU A 191 -21.17 -35.70 -8.05
C LEU A 191 -20.39 -36.95 -8.48
N ASP A 192 -19.05 -36.92 -8.40
CA ASP A 192 -18.22 -38.08 -8.68
C ASP A 192 -18.37 -39.17 -7.60
N GLU A 193 -18.42 -38.80 -6.32
CA GLU A 193 -18.70 -39.75 -5.22
C GLU A 193 -20.08 -40.41 -5.38
N THR A 194 -21.11 -39.62 -5.71
CA THR A 194 -22.45 -40.16 -5.98
C THR A 194 -22.51 -41.01 -7.26
N ALA A 195 -21.73 -40.68 -8.30
CA ALA A 195 -21.62 -41.50 -9.50
C ALA A 195 -20.87 -42.83 -9.23
N VAL A 196 -19.84 -42.83 -8.38
CA VAL A 196 -19.14 -44.05 -7.95
C VAL A 196 -20.07 -44.95 -7.13
N LEU A 197 -20.82 -44.36 -6.20
CA LEU A 197 -21.86 -45.07 -5.44
C LEU A 197 -22.91 -45.66 -6.38
N ALA A 198 -23.46 -44.88 -7.33
CA ALA A 198 -24.43 -45.37 -8.30
C ALA A 198 -23.90 -46.54 -9.15
N ARG A 199 -22.65 -46.47 -9.63
CA ARG A 199 -22.01 -47.58 -10.36
C ARG A 199 -21.78 -48.81 -9.49
N SER A 200 -21.44 -48.63 -8.21
CA SER A 200 -21.33 -49.73 -7.25
C SER A 200 -22.69 -50.38 -7.03
N THR A 201 -23.76 -49.60 -6.82
CA THR A 201 -25.12 -50.10 -6.67
C THR A 201 -25.59 -50.84 -7.92
N GLU A 202 -25.32 -50.32 -9.13
CA GLU A 202 -25.67 -50.98 -10.39
C GLU A 202 -24.97 -52.36 -10.53
N ARG A 203 -23.69 -52.46 -10.12
CA ARG A 203 -22.99 -53.76 -10.09
C ARG A 203 -23.64 -54.72 -9.10
N HIS A 204 -23.99 -54.26 -7.90
CA HIS A 204 -24.69 -55.08 -6.91
C HIS A 204 -26.06 -55.57 -7.40
N VAL A 205 -26.80 -54.72 -8.11
CA VAL A 205 -28.09 -55.10 -8.74
C VAL A 205 -27.88 -56.14 -9.84
N LYS A 206 -26.87 -55.99 -10.71
CA LYS A 206 -26.54 -57.00 -11.75
C LYS A 206 -26.05 -58.32 -11.16
N GLU A 207 -25.29 -58.27 -10.06
CA GLU A 207 -24.87 -59.46 -9.31
C GLU A 207 -26.09 -60.20 -8.73
N LEU A 208 -27.04 -59.46 -8.16
CA LEU A 208 -28.31 -60.00 -7.66
C LEU A 208 -29.17 -60.55 -8.80
N ASP A 209 -29.26 -59.87 -9.93
CA ASP A 209 -30.02 -60.33 -11.09
C ASP A 209 -29.41 -61.62 -11.67
N LYS A 210 -28.08 -61.72 -11.74
CA LYS A 210 -27.36 -62.97 -12.06
C LYS A 210 -27.64 -64.07 -11.04
N ARG A 211 -27.69 -63.75 -9.74
CA ARG A 211 -28.06 -64.70 -8.69
C ARG A 211 -29.51 -65.16 -8.85
N ILE A 212 -30.45 -64.27 -9.13
CA ILE A 212 -31.86 -64.56 -9.39
C ILE A 212 -32.02 -65.43 -10.65
N VAL A 213 -31.28 -65.15 -11.72
CA VAL A 213 -31.24 -65.97 -12.94
C VAL A 213 -30.62 -67.35 -12.68
N SER A 214 -29.59 -67.43 -11.82
CA SER A 214 -28.99 -68.70 -11.39
C SER A 214 -29.91 -69.51 -10.47
N VAL A 215 -30.69 -68.83 -9.61
CA VAL A 215 -31.70 -69.42 -8.71
C VAL A 215 -32.94 -69.85 -9.49
N ARG A 216 -33.26 -69.21 -10.63
CA ARG A 216 -34.29 -69.67 -11.59
C ARG A 216 -33.97 -71.01 -12.25
N LEU A 217 -32.72 -71.49 -12.18
CA LEU A 217 -32.28 -72.77 -12.75
C LEU A 217 -32.16 -73.90 -11.71
N MET A 218 -32.28 -73.62 -10.41
CA MET A 218 -32.36 -74.63 -9.36
C MET A 218 -33.74 -74.61 -8.72
N SER A 219 -34.55 -75.54 -9.19
CA SER A 219 -35.91 -75.84 -8.79
C SER A 219 -36.14 -76.01 -7.29
N LEU A 220 -37.39 -75.73 -6.89
CA LEU A 220 -38.15 -76.43 -5.85
C LEU A 220 -37.48 -76.53 -4.46
N ASN A 221 -37.70 -75.48 -3.66
CA ASN A 221 -38.26 -75.59 -2.31
C ASN A 221 -38.96 -74.25 -1.98
N LEU A 222 -39.99 -73.98 -2.79
CA LEU A 222 -41.00 -72.95 -2.57
C LEU A 222 -41.87 -73.33 -1.36
N ALA A 223 -42.09 -72.39 -0.44
CA ALA A 223 -43.44 -71.95 -0.04
C ALA A 223 -43.40 -71.03 1.20
N ASP A 224 -42.57 -71.34 2.21
CA ASP A 224 -42.61 -70.64 3.50
C ASP A 224 -41.81 -69.33 3.50
N ASP A 225 -40.62 -69.29 2.90
CA ASP A 225 -39.85 -68.03 2.78
C ASP A 225 -40.52 -67.02 1.84
N THR A 226 -41.26 -67.51 0.83
CA THR A 226 -42.03 -66.65 -0.09
C THR A 226 -43.18 -65.94 0.60
N LYS A 227 -43.78 -66.53 1.64
CA LYS A 227 -44.88 -65.89 2.37
C LYS A 227 -44.38 -64.72 3.21
N GLN A 228 -43.26 -64.92 3.90
CA GLN A 228 -42.64 -63.88 4.73
C GLN A 228 -42.00 -62.77 3.89
N HIS A 229 -41.50 -63.08 2.69
CA HIS A 229 -41.08 -62.07 1.72
C HIS A 229 -42.23 -61.29 1.08
N VAL A 230 -43.38 -61.92 0.81
CA VAL A 230 -44.56 -61.22 0.30
C VAL A 230 -45.15 -60.26 1.35
N GLU A 231 -45.15 -60.64 2.63
CA GLU A 231 -45.57 -59.74 3.73
C GLU A 231 -44.60 -58.56 3.92
N ASN A 232 -43.29 -58.79 3.84
CA ASN A 232 -42.30 -57.71 3.86
C ASN A 232 -42.37 -56.80 2.62
N LEU A 233 -42.67 -57.36 1.44
CA LEU A 233 -42.88 -56.60 0.21
C LEU A 233 -44.18 -55.79 0.24
N ALA A 234 -45.23 -56.28 0.92
CA ALA A 234 -46.46 -55.52 1.13
C ALA A 234 -46.25 -54.31 2.06
N LEU A 235 -45.40 -54.46 3.09
CA LEU A 235 -44.97 -53.35 3.95
C LEU A 235 -44.12 -52.33 3.17
N GLN A 236 -43.15 -52.79 2.38
CA GLN A 236 -42.32 -51.91 1.55
C GLN A 236 -43.11 -51.23 0.42
N TYR A 237 -44.14 -51.88 -0.13
CA TYR A 237 -45.04 -51.27 -1.12
C TYR A 237 -45.89 -50.15 -0.50
N ASN A 238 -46.35 -50.31 0.74
CA ASN A 238 -47.06 -49.25 1.45
C ASN A 238 -46.13 -48.08 1.82
N GLU A 239 -44.86 -48.35 2.16
CA GLU A 239 -43.83 -47.30 2.30
C GLU A 239 -43.52 -46.61 0.96
N LEU A 240 -43.42 -47.35 -0.15
CA LEU A 240 -43.23 -46.78 -1.48
C LEU A 240 -44.44 -45.95 -1.94
N ARG A 241 -45.66 -46.38 -1.61
CA ARG A 241 -46.87 -45.61 -1.89
C ARG A 241 -46.89 -44.30 -1.11
N SER A 242 -46.35 -44.28 0.12
CA SER A 242 -46.16 -43.05 0.90
C SER A 242 -45.10 -42.12 0.30
N THR A 243 -44.04 -42.65 -0.32
CA THR A 243 -43.00 -41.85 -0.99
C THR A 243 -43.41 -41.38 -2.38
N VAL A 244 -44.28 -42.09 -3.10
CA VAL A 244 -44.92 -41.64 -4.35
C VAL A 244 -45.88 -40.46 -4.09
N ALA A 245 -46.54 -40.41 -2.93
CA ALA A 245 -47.29 -39.23 -2.49
C ALA A 245 -46.40 -38.02 -2.15
N ILE A 246 -45.13 -38.26 -1.79
CA ILE A 246 -44.12 -37.21 -1.57
C ILE A 246 -43.53 -36.73 -2.92
N LEU A 247 -43.35 -37.62 -3.90
CA LEU A 247 -42.88 -37.27 -5.24
C LEU A 247 -43.89 -36.45 -6.05
N SER A 248 -45.19 -36.67 -5.84
CA SER A 248 -46.25 -35.83 -6.43
C SER A 248 -46.30 -34.41 -5.84
N ARG A 249 -45.79 -34.19 -4.60
CA ARG A 249 -45.52 -32.84 -4.06
C ARG A 249 -44.27 -32.19 -4.66
N SER A 250 -43.31 -32.97 -5.17
CA SER A 250 -42.07 -32.46 -5.79
C SER A 250 -42.32 -31.75 -7.12
N GLN A 251 -43.29 -32.19 -7.94
CA GLN A 251 -43.67 -31.47 -9.16
C GLN A 251 -44.34 -30.11 -8.88
N GLN A 252 -44.86 -29.90 -7.67
CA GLN A 252 -45.40 -28.61 -7.24
C GLN A 252 -44.31 -27.64 -6.74
N CYS A 253 -43.14 -28.15 -6.35
CA CYS A 253 -41.98 -27.34 -5.97
C CYS A 253 -41.30 -26.67 -7.17
N ASP A 254 -41.24 -27.31 -8.35
CA ASP A 254 -40.58 -26.71 -9.53
C ASP A 254 -41.30 -25.46 -10.06
N VAL A 255 -42.64 -25.43 -9.96
CA VAL A 255 -43.45 -24.25 -10.31
C VAL A 255 -43.22 -23.12 -9.29
N ASN A 256 -43.08 -23.45 -8.00
CA ASN A 256 -42.79 -22.49 -6.95
C ASN A 256 -41.38 -21.90 -7.06
N VAL A 257 -40.37 -22.70 -7.41
CA VAL A 257 -38.99 -22.25 -7.64
C VAL A 257 -38.90 -21.29 -8.82
N SER A 258 -39.61 -21.60 -9.93
CA SER A 258 -39.68 -20.69 -11.09
C SER A 258 -40.34 -19.35 -10.72
N SER A 259 -41.44 -19.39 -9.96
CA SER A 259 -42.13 -18.17 -9.50
C SER A 259 -41.28 -17.33 -8.53
N GLU A 260 -40.49 -17.98 -7.68
CA GLU A 260 -39.62 -17.31 -6.72
C GLU A 260 -38.38 -16.70 -7.40
N LEU A 261 -37.80 -17.39 -8.39
CA LEU A 261 -36.74 -16.82 -9.24
C LEU A 261 -37.25 -15.60 -10.02
N GLN A 262 -38.49 -15.61 -10.49
CA GLN A 262 -39.08 -14.47 -11.18
C GLN A 262 -39.34 -13.29 -10.22
N ARG A 263 -39.72 -13.55 -8.96
CA ARG A 263 -39.84 -12.53 -7.90
C ARG A 263 -38.49 -11.94 -7.54
N GLN A 264 -37.47 -12.77 -7.36
CA GLN A 264 -36.09 -12.37 -7.10
C GLN A 264 -35.57 -11.47 -8.23
N ARG A 265 -35.79 -11.86 -9.50
CA ARG A 265 -35.38 -11.05 -10.66
C ARG A 265 -36.02 -9.67 -10.67
N LYS A 266 -37.34 -9.58 -10.40
CA LYS A 266 -38.05 -8.30 -10.28
C LYS A 266 -37.56 -7.45 -9.10
N ALA A 267 -37.19 -8.09 -7.98
CA ALA A 267 -36.63 -7.39 -6.82
C ALA A 267 -35.24 -6.80 -7.14
N TRP A 268 -34.39 -7.58 -7.82
CA TRP A 268 -33.08 -7.12 -8.27
C TRP A 268 -33.15 -5.99 -9.29
N GLU A 269 -34.09 -6.05 -10.25
CA GLU A 269 -34.31 -4.95 -11.20
C GLU A 269 -34.71 -3.65 -10.50
N LYS A 270 -35.60 -3.72 -9.50
CA LYS A 270 -35.99 -2.53 -8.70
C LYS A 270 -34.81 -1.96 -7.91
N GLU A 271 -33.98 -2.82 -7.32
CA GLU A 271 -32.83 -2.37 -6.53
C GLU A 271 -31.75 -1.76 -7.44
N LEU A 272 -31.53 -2.33 -8.62
CA LEU A 272 -30.61 -1.79 -9.62
C LEU A 272 -31.09 -0.44 -10.16
N GLN A 273 -32.40 -0.27 -10.35
CA GLN A 273 -33.00 1.01 -10.72
C GLN A 273 -32.88 2.07 -9.61
N ARG A 274 -33.03 1.68 -8.34
CA ARG A 274 -32.74 2.56 -7.20
C ARG A 274 -31.28 2.99 -7.16
N LEU A 275 -30.34 2.06 -7.38
CA LEU A 275 -28.91 2.39 -7.42
C LEU A 275 -28.57 3.35 -8.56
N ARG A 276 -29.16 3.15 -9.76
CA ARG A 276 -29.03 4.09 -10.88
C ARG A 276 -29.54 5.49 -10.51
N SER A 277 -30.73 5.59 -9.91
CA SER A 277 -31.27 6.90 -9.47
C SER A 277 -30.41 7.59 -8.40
N ARG A 278 -29.76 6.81 -7.51
CA ARG A 278 -28.83 7.34 -6.51
C ARG A 278 -27.53 7.84 -7.14
N LEU A 279 -27.01 7.13 -8.13
CA LEU A 279 -25.82 7.57 -8.88
C LEU A 279 -26.11 8.86 -9.64
N GLU A 280 -27.22 8.92 -10.38
CA GLU A 280 -27.64 10.11 -11.12
C GLU A 280 -27.83 11.32 -10.19
N LYS A 281 -28.47 11.14 -9.03
CA LYS A 281 -28.59 12.21 -8.02
C LYS A 281 -27.22 12.67 -7.48
N ASN A 282 -26.28 11.75 -7.31
CA ASN A 282 -24.94 12.05 -6.82
C ASN A 282 -24.09 12.77 -7.89
N GLU A 283 -24.23 12.39 -9.15
CA GLU A 283 -23.62 13.09 -10.28
C GLU A 283 -24.14 14.53 -10.39
N ILE A 284 -25.46 14.75 -10.25
CA ILE A 284 -26.05 16.09 -10.22
C ILE A 284 -25.52 16.91 -9.04
N MET A 285 -25.45 16.33 -7.84
CA MET A 285 -24.89 17.01 -6.65
C MET A 285 -23.41 17.35 -6.83
N ASN A 286 -22.61 16.45 -7.40
CA ASN A 286 -21.20 16.69 -7.65
C ASN A 286 -21.01 17.78 -8.71
N ALA A 287 -21.82 17.79 -9.77
CA ALA A 287 -21.80 18.85 -10.77
C ALA A 287 -22.15 20.21 -10.15
N GLN A 288 -23.16 20.27 -9.28
CA GLN A 288 -23.50 21.49 -8.53
C GLN A 288 -22.36 21.93 -7.61
N CYS A 289 -21.75 21.00 -6.88
CA CYS A 289 -20.60 21.30 -6.00
C CYS A 289 -19.41 21.86 -6.78
N LEU A 290 -19.11 21.30 -7.96
CA LEU A 290 -18.04 21.79 -8.83
C LEU A 290 -18.34 23.20 -9.36
N ILE A 291 -19.59 23.49 -9.73
CA ILE A 291 -20.02 24.83 -10.14
C ILE A 291 -19.83 25.82 -8.98
N THR A 292 -20.33 25.49 -7.78
CA THR A 292 -20.18 26.34 -6.59
C THR A 292 -18.72 26.57 -6.21
N MET A 293 -17.86 25.55 -6.25
CA MET A 293 -16.43 25.72 -6.01
C MET A 293 -15.78 26.62 -7.08
N SER A 294 -16.19 26.50 -8.34
CA SER A 294 -15.67 27.36 -9.41
C SER A 294 -16.07 28.83 -9.22
N GLU A 295 -17.29 29.09 -8.73
CA GLU A 295 -17.78 30.43 -8.39
C GLU A 295 -17.03 31.00 -7.19
N GLN A 296 -16.82 30.22 -6.14
CA GLN A 296 -16.02 30.64 -4.98
C GLN A 296 -14.56 30.93 -5.34
N ILE A 297 -13.98 30.17 -6.27
CA ILE A 297 -12.62 30.45 -6.79
C ILE A 297 -12.63 31.75 -7.58
N LYS A 298 -13.61 31.99 -8.45
CA LYS A 298 -13.73 33.25 -9.19
C LYS A 298 -13.89 34.44 -8.25
N GLU A 299 -14.73 34.33 -7.23
CA GLU A 299 -14.95 35.36 -6.21
C GLU A 299 -13.68 35.61 -5.38
N SER A 300 -12.95 34.56 -5.03
CA SER A 300 -11.63 34.67 -4.37
C SER A 300 -10.59 35.35 -5.27
N CYS A 301 -10.58 35.04 -6.57
CA CYS A 301 -9.69 35.68 -7.54
C CYS A 301 -10.03 37.16 -7.77
N ILE A 302 -11.32 37.52 -7.74
CA ILE A 302 -11.76 38.93 -7.83
C ILE A 302 -11.35 39.70 -6.57
N ASN A 303 -11.44 39.08 -5.39
CA ASN A 303 -10.97 39.67 -4.13
C ASN A 303 -9.44 39.81 -4.03
N ILE A 304 -8.67 39.04 -4.82
CA ILE A 304 -7.20 39.20 -4.95
C ILE A 304 -6.86 40.35 -5.93
N GLY A 305 -7.78 40.72 -6.83
CA GLY A 305 -7.60 41.75 -7.85
C GLY A 305 -7.79 43.20 -7.39
N HIS A 306 -8.19 43.43 -6.13
CA HIS A 306 -8.27 44.78 -5.55
C HIS A 306 -7.10 45.04 -4.59
N PRO A 307 -6.06 45.79 -5.01
CA PRO A 307 -4.95 46.16 -4.15
C PRO A 307 -5.40 47.31 -3.24
N THR A 308 -6.13 46.98 -2.18
CA THR A 308 -6.32 47.88 -1.05
C THR A 308 -5.27 47.55 0.00
N THR A 309 -4.13 48.25 -0.11
CA THR A 309 -3.28 48.71 0.99
C THR A 309 -3.41 47.95 2.32
N ALA A 310 -2.62 46.90 2.52
CA ALA A 310 -2.06 46.48 3.82
C ALA A 310 -1.19 45.22 3.70
N SER A 311 0.13 45.40 3.66
CA SER A 311 1.04 44.93 4.73
C SER A 311 2.45 44.75 4.18
N SER A 312 3.31 45.67 4.59
CA SER A 312 4.74 45.45 4.71
C SER A 312 4.99 44.18 5.53
N GLY A 313 5.59 43.15 4.94
CA GLY A 313 6.18 42.04 5.69
C GLY A 313 5.97 40.63 5.15
N THR A 314 5.08 40.42 4.17
CA THR A 314 5.02 39.11 3.50
C THR A 314 6.08 39.04 2.41
N GLN A 315 7.13 38.28 2.72
CA GLN A 315 8.24 37.98 1.84
C GLN A 315 7.73 37.38 0.52
N ASP A 316 8.21 37.91 -0.59
CA ASP A 316 7.84 37.41 -1.92
C ASP A 316 8.52 36.06 -2.18
N VAL A 317 7.80 34.99 -1.87
CA VAL A 317 8.28 33.61 -2.06
C VAL A 317 8.61 33.35 -3.53
N GLU A 318 7.96 34.03 -4.46
CA GLU A 318 8.21 33.91 -5.89
C GLU A 318 9.58 34.48 -6.25
N LEU A 319 9.95 35.62 -5.66
CA LEU A 319 11.28 36.20 -5.77
C LEU A 319 12.38 35.24 -5.28
N LEU A 320 12.17 34.57 -4.16
CA LEU A 320 13.16 33.60 -3.62
C LEU A 320 13.30 32.36 -4.51
N VAL A 321 12.20 31.89 -5.09
CA VAL A 321 12.20 30.79 -6.07
C VAL A 321 12.95 31.22 -7.33
N ALA A 322 12.70 32.42 -7.83
CA ALA A 322 13.36 33.00 -8.99
C ALA A 322 14.88 33.16 -8.75
N CYS A 323 15.28 33.67 -7.58
CA CYS A 323 16.68 33.76 -7.17
C CYS A 323 17.35 32.39 -7.14
N ARG A 324 16.74 31.38 -6.51
CA ARG A 324 17.27 30.02 -6.46
C ARG A 324 17.46 29.44 -7.87
N TRP A 325 16.46 29.59 -8.73
CA TRP A 325 16.54 29.12 -10.10
C TRP A 325 17.73 29.76 -10.82
N LEU A 326 17.93 31.08 -10.64
CA LEU A 326 19.05 31.79 -11.21
C LEU A 326 20.41 31.24 -10.72
N LEU A 327 20.55 30.90 -9.42
CA LEU A 327 21.76 30.28 -8.86
C LEU A 327 22.12 28.93 -9.51
N GLU A 328 21.10 28.19 -9.96
CA GLU A 328 21.27 26.89 -10.58
C GLU A 328 21.75 26.99 -12.04
N HIS A 329 21.40 28.08 -12.73
CA HIS A 329 21.53 28.25 -14.19
C HIS A 329 22.56 29.32 -14.63
N LEU A 330 22.91 30.27 -13.75
CA LEU A 330 23.95 31.28 -14.01
C LEU A 330 25.33 30.65 -14.23
N PRO A 331 25.86 29.77 -13.34
CA PRO A 331 27.08 29.06 -13.62
C PRO A 331 26.90 28.18 -14.87
N ALA A 332 27.82 28.29 -15.84
CA ALA A 332 27.79 27.45 -17.03
C ALA A 332 27.77 25.96 -16.64
N PHE A 333 26.97 25.17 -17.37
CA PHE A 333 26.81 23.76 -17.08
C PHE A 333 28.10 22.99 -17.45
N ASP A 334 28.91 22.67 -16.44
CA ASP A 334 30.02 21.74 -16.60
C ASP A 334 29.57 20.30 -16.27
N SER A 335 29.77 19.38 -17.22
CA SER A 335 29.33 17.98 -17.16
C SER A 335 30.05 17.14 -16.10
N ARG A 336 31.10 17.68 -15.47
CA ARG A 336 31.87 17.03 -14.40
C ARG A 336 31.17 17.19 -13.04
N GLN A 337 30.11 16.41 -12.83
CA GLN A 337 29.48 16.03 -11.54
C GLN A 337 29.78 16.92 -10.30
N GLN A 338 29.47 18.22 -10.33
CA GLN A 338 29.47 19.07 -9.14
C GLN A 338 28.04 19.49 -8.79
N GLY A 339 27.67 19.36 -7.51
CA GLY A 339 26.36 19.80 -7.02
C GLY A 339 26.16 21.31 -7.17
N PHE A 340 24.92 21.75 -7.44
CA PHE A 340 24.53 23.14 -7.69
C PHE A 340 25.13 24.15 -6.70
N GLY A 341 25.15 23.83 -5.40
CA GLY A 341 25.72 24.72 -4.38
C GLY A 341 27.25 24.92 -4.51
N ASN A 342 27.99 23.88 -4.90
CA ASN A 342 29.43 24.02 -5.14
C ASN A 342 29.70 24.84 -6.40
N ARG A 343 28.90 24.66 -7.46
CA ARG A 343 29.02 25.46 -8.69
C ARG A 343 28.75 26.93 -8.44
N TRP A 344 27.67 27.24 -7.72
CA TRP A 344 27.37 28.60 -7.29
C TRP A 344 28.52 29.20 -6.47
N ARG A 345 29.02 28.47 -5.48
CA ARG A 345 30.13 28.96 -4.64
C ARG A 345 31.38 29.29 -5.47
N LEU A 346 31.76 28.42 -6.42
CA LEU A 346 32.91 28.67 -7.29
C LEU A 346 32.67 29.86 -8.22
N PHE A 347 31.48 29.96 -8.81
CA PHE A 347 31.09 31.09 -9.64
C PHE A 347 31.11 32.40 -8.85
N TRP A 348 30.50 32.43 -7.67
CA TRP A 348 30.48 33.58 -6.77
C TRP A 348 31.90 34.04 -6.40
N GLN A 349 32.78 33.10 -6.04
CA GLN A 349 34.17 33.43 -5.71
C GLN A 349 34.94 33.98 -6.90
N ALA A 350 34.71 33.46 -8.11
CA ALA A 350 35.31 33.99 -9.32
C ALA A 350 34.85 35.43 -9.59
N GLN A 351 33.53 35.68 -9.53
CA GLN A 351 32.95 37.00 -9.73
C GLN A 351 33.39 38.00 -8.65
N TRP A 352 33.43 37.59 -7.39
CA TRP A 352 33.87 38.41 -6.27
C TRP A 352 35.34 38.84 -6.42
N LYS A 353 36.22 37.90 -6.80
CA LYS A 353 37.65 38.19 -7.04
C LYS A 353 37.84 39.10 -8.26
N GLN A 354 37.14 38.81 -9.36
CA GLN A 354 37.24 39.57 -10.60
C GLN A 354 36.77 41.01 -10.41
N TYR A 355 35.65 41.22 -9.72
CA TYR A 355 35.14 42.56 -9.45
C TYR A 355 36.03 43.36 -8.49
N ARG A 356 36.64 42.71 -7.48
CA ARG A 356 37.61 43.36 -6.57
C ARG A 356 38.87 43.84 -7.30
N GLN A 357 39.25 43.19 -8.40
CA GLN A 357 40.42 43.53 -9.21
C GLN A 357 40.09 44.56 -10.31
N ASN A 358 38.90 44.50 -10.90
CA ASN A 358 38.45 45.38 -11.99
C ASN A 358 37.29 46.27 -11.50
N THR A 359 37.63 47.31 -10.73
CA THR A 359 36.69 48.17 -9.98
C THR A 359 35.80 49.09 -10.85
N SER A 360 35.71 48.91 -12.16
CA SER A 360 35.29 49.97 -13.08
C SER A 360 33.86 49.88 -13.64
N ARG A 361 32.95 49.08 -13.06
CA ARG A 361 31.61 48.89 -13.66
C ARG A 361 30.47 49.19 -12.71
N ASP A 362 29.77 50.27 -13.01
CA ASP A 362 28.66 50.80 -12.23
C ASP A 362 27.44 49.86 -12.14
N ASP A 363 27.25 48.98 -13.12
CA ASP A 363 26.05 48.12 -13.25
C ASP A 363 26.22 46.69 -12.72
N HIS A 364 27.39 46.33 -12.19
CA HIS A 364 27.63 44.97 -11.73
C HIS A 364 26.88 44.69 -10.40
N PRO A 365 26.21 43.52 -10.25
CA PRO A 365 25.45 43.19 -9.04
C PRO A 365 26.27 43.34 -7.75
N LEU A 366 27.53 42.89 -7.75
CA LEU A 366 28.36 42.90 -6.55
C LEU A 366 28.81 44.30 -6.07
N ARG A 367 28.52 45.37 -6.81
CA ARG A 367 28.92 46.75 -6.47
C ARG A 367 28.50 47.15 -5.06
N THR A 368 27.28 46.81 -4.67
CA THR A 368 26.67 47.20 -3.39
C THR A 368 27.11 46.32 -2.22
N LEU A 369 27.89 45.26 -2.48
CA LEU A 369 28.27 44.23 -1.52
C LEU A 369 29.78 44.14 -1.26
N VAL A 370 30.62 44.41 -2.26
CA VAL A 370 32.06 44.05 -2.25
C VAL A 370 32.91 44.75 -1.17
N CYS A 371 32.42 45.86 -0.60
CA CYS A 371 33.11 46.56 0.48
C CYS A 371 33.04 45.85 1.84
N ASP A 372 32.19 44.83 1.99
CA ASP A 372 32.02 44.11 3.25
C ASP A 372 32.14 42.60 3.04
N GLU A 373 33.21 42.02 3.61
CA GLU A 373 33.56 40.60 3.47
C GLU A 373 32.47 39.67 4.03
N LYS A 374 31.57 40.16 4.90
CA LYS A 374 30.44 39.36 5.38
C LYS A 374 29.50 38.95 4.25
N TYR A 375 29.30 39.81 3.24
CA TYR A 375 28.47 39.47 2.08
C TYR A 375 29.14 38.44 1.16
N ASN A 376 30.47 38.35 1.19
CA ASN A 376 31.17 37.25 0.54
C ASN A 376 30.83 35.91 1.21
N MET A 377 30.85 35.85 2.54
CA MET A 377 30.47 34.65 3.29
C MET A 377 29.02 34.25 3.03
N VAL A 378 28.10 35.22 3.06
CA VAL A 378 26.68 35.00 2.76
C VAL A 378 26.48 34.49 1.34
N GLY A 379 27.09 35.14 0.34
CA GLY A 379 27.01 34.73 -1.06
C GLY A 379 27.55 33.31 -1.32
N ASN A 380 28.66 32.94 -0.68
CA ASN A 380 29.20 31.57 -0.74
C ASN A 380 28.22 30.50 -0.22
N GLY A 381 27.42 30.84 0.80
CA GLY A 381 26.43 29.96 1.42
C GLY A 381 25.01 30.07 0.82
N LEU A 382 24.77 31.04 -0.04
CA LEU A 382 23.42 31.49 -0.41
C LEU A 382 22.55 30.38 -1.00
N TYR A 383 23.09 29.54 -1.88
CA TYR A 383 22.35 28.41 -2.44
C TYR A 383 21.85 27.45 -1.36
N ARG A 384 22.67 27.17 -0.34
CA ARG A 384 22.30 26.31 0.79
C ARG A 384 21.22 26.98 1.63
N THR A 385 21.36 28.28 1.89
CA THR A 385 20.42 29.09 2.67
C THR A 385 19.05 29.14 1.99
N LEU A 386 18.98 29.51 0.70
CA LEU A 386 17.74 29.55 -0.07
C LEU A 386 17.14 28.16 -0.26
N SER A 387 17.96 27.14 -0.53
CA SER A 387 17.48 25.76 -0.63
C SER A 387 16.89 25.26 0.69
N GLY A 388 17.51 25.59 1.83
CA GLY A 388 17.00 25.27 3.16
C GLY A 388 15.66 25.96 3.41
N PHE A 389 15.63 27.28 3.22
CA PHE A 389 14.45 28.11 3.41
C PHE A 389 13.25 27.65 2.56
N LEU A 390 13.48 27.36 1.27
CA LEU A 390 12.45 26.88 0.34
C LEU A 390 12.08 25.40 0.55
N HIS A 391 12.96 24.56 1.13
CA HIS A 391 12.66 23.16 1.41
C HIS A 391 11.86 22.94 2.70
N GLU A 392 11.91 23.84 3.67
CA GLU A 392 11.17 23.77 4.95
C GLU A 392 9.68 24.16 4.83
N TYR A 393 9.07 23.91 3.67
CA TYR A 393 7.66 24.19 3.31
C TYR A 393 6.73 24.34 4.53
N GLY A 394 6.44 25.60 4.89
CA GLY A 394 5.42 25.98 5.87
C GLY A 394 5.91 26.56 7.20
N ARG A 395 7.10 26.23 7.71
CA ARG A 395 7.56 26.73 9.02
C ARG A 395 8.36 28.03 8.98
N LEU A 396 9.14 28.26 7.92
CA LEU A 396 9.99 29.45 7.78
C LEU A 396 9.38 30.54 6.90
N ARG A 397 8.26 30.30 6.20
CA ARG A 397 7.60 31.30 5.33
C ARG A 397 7.13 32.56 6.08
N THR A 398 6.95 32.45 7.40
CA THR A 398 6.54 33.57 8.26
C THR A 398 7.71 34.28 8.92
N ASN A 399 8.92 33.75 8.82
CA ASN A 399 10.10 34.35 9.43
C ASN A 399 10.88 35.13 8.36
N PRO A 400 11.24 36.40 8.62
CA PRO A 400 12.05 37.17 7.69
C PRO A 400 13.41 36.48 7.48
N LEU A 401 13.97 36.62 6.27
CA LEU A 401 15.37 36.25 6.06
C LEU A 401 16.26 37.14 6.93
N ASP A 402 17.41 36.60 7.31
CA ASP A 402 18.46 37.39 7.94
C ASP A 402 18.75 38.64 7.06
N PRO A 403 18.87 39.85 7.64
CA PRO A 403 19.02 41.09 6.86
C PRO A 403 20.20 41.06 5.87
N ASP A 404 21.29 40.37 6.23
CA ASP A 404 22.44 40.26 5.34
C ASP A 404 22.17 39.26 4.19
N VAL A 405 21.36 38.23 4.44
CA VAL A 405 20.88 37.31 3.39
C VAL A 405 19.90 38.02 2.46
N GLN A 406 18.95 38.79 3.01
CA GLN A 406 17.98 39.55 2.21
C GLN A 406 18.70 40.55 1.30
N LYS A 407 19.69 41.27 1.82
CA LYS A 407 20.48 42.21 1.02
C LYS A 407 21.25 41.54 -0.13
N VAL A 408 21.76 40.32 0.07
CA VAL A 408 22.37 39.56 -1.03
C VAL A 408 21.31 39.08 -2.02
N VAL A 409 20.15 38.61 -1.55
CA VAL A 409 19.00 38.21 -2.39
C VAL A 409 18.53 39.36 -3.29
N ASP A 410 18.36 40.55 -2.74
CA ASP A 410 17.89 41.73 -3.48
C ASP A 410 18.85 42.07 -4.62
N VAL A 411 20.15 41.93 -4.39
CA VAL A 411 21.20 42.18 -5.38
C VAL A 411 21.23 41.13 -6.50
N ILE A 412 21.06 39.85 -6.15
CA ILE A 412 21.08 38.76 -7.13
C ILE A 412 19.77 38.57 -7.86
N SER A 413 18.70 39.25 -7.42
CA SER A 413 17.38 39.08 -8.00
C SER A 413 17.40 39.22 -9.53
N PRO A 414 16.64 38.39 -10.26
CA PRO A 414 16.58 38.50 -11.72
C PRO A 414 16.02 39.86 -12.12
N THR A 415 16.67 40.49 -13.11
CA THR A 415 16.28 41.81 -13.64
C THR A 415 15.76 41.72 -15.07
N HIS A 416 16.21 40.73 -15.83
CA HIS A 416 15.83 40.52 -17.22
C HIS A 416 14.86 39.34 -17.35
N TYR A 417 13.73 39.59 -18.00
CA TYR A 417 12.70 38.60 -18.30
C TYR A 417 12.40 38.62 -19.80
N ASP A 418 12.12 37.45 -20.38
CA ASP A 418 11.75 37.30 -21.77
C ASP A 418 10.30 37.73 -22.05
N SER A 419 9.87 37.69 -23.31
CA SER A 419 8.51 38.03 -23.72
C SER A 419 7.42 37.11 -23.14
N ASN A 420 7.80 35.96 -22.57
CA ASN A 420 6.91 35.01 -21.91
C ASN A 420 6.90 35.17 -20.38
N GLY A 421 7.62 36.18 -19.84
CA GLY A 421 7.74 36.41 -18.41
C GLY A 421 8.66 35.41 -17.68
N GLN A 422 9.48 34.64 -18.41
CA GLN A 422 10.51 33.78 -17.84
C GLN A 422 11.83 34.54 -17.68
N ILE A 423 12.70 34.08 -16.77
CA ILE A 423 14.01 34.72 -16.56
C ILE A 423 14.87 34.54 -17.80
N ASP A 424 15.33 35.64 -18.40
CA ASP A 424 16.25 35.63 -19.53
C ASP A 424 17.67 35.33 -19.06
N ILE A 425 18.07 34.06 -19.18
CA ILE A 425 19.38 33.60 -18.71
C ILE A 425 20.55 34.17 -19.51
N GLU A 426 20.35 34.52 -20.79
CA GLU A 426 21.41 35.06 -21.63
C GLU A 426 21.70 36.51 -21.25
N ALA A 427 20.65 37.31 -21.05
CA ALA A 427 20.77 38.67 -20.55
C ALA A 427 21.35 38.71 -19.12
N GLU A 428 20.92 37.81 -18.22
CA GLU A 428 21.50 37.71 -16.88
C GLU A 428 22.97 37.26 -16.91
N ARG A 429 23.37 36.32 -17.77
CA ARG A 429 24.79 35.97 -17.94
C ARG A 429 25.62 37.17 -18.41
N GLN A 430 25.09 37.99 -19.30
CA GLN A 430 25.75 39.22 -19.73
C GLN A 430 25.88 40.21 -18.57
N ARG A 431 24.85 40.39 -17.74
CA ARG A 431 24.91 41.24 -16.54
C ARG A 431 26.01 40.82 -15.57
N TRP A 432 26.24 39.52 -15.42
CA TRP A 432 27.22 38.97 -14.47
C TRP A 432 28.63 38.77 -15.03
N CYS A 433 28.80 38.49 -16.33
CA CYS A 433 30.09 38.10 -16.91
C CYS A 433 30.73 39.17 -17.80
N ARG A 434 30.11 40.34 -17.95
CA ARG A 434 30.61 41.40 -18.84
C ARG A 434 31.89 42.05 -18.34
#